data_AF-A0A521V6F7-F1
#
_entry.id   AF-A0A521V6F7-F1
#
_cell.length_a   1.000
_cell.length_b   1.000
_cell.length_c   1.000
_cell.angle_alpha   90.00
_cell.angle_beta   90.00
_cell.angle_gamma   90.00
#
_symmetry.space_group_name_H-M   'P 1'
#
loop_
_entity.id
_entity.type
_entity.pdbx_description
1 polymer ?
#
loop_
_entity_poly.entity_id
_entity_poly.type
_entity_poly.pdbx_seq_one_letter_code
_entity_poly.pdbx_strand_id
1 'polypeptide(L)'
;MQNQLFNLRVWVGSLDSEPVYQRELLKPFYPSNLLDTLQGFTTYRLEDFLGNATPTFIPAGDFFVGWQQVSAAQLGIPVGFDIQNPCGCNFSNITGEWKVFPASVQGALMIRPVFGMATNTSTGASEVANAGTSGVEVYPNPTAGTLFIRLKVGDFSDYQMELYNEVGQLVGRAALGPEISLGNLPGGVYFLRIESVKTGEVQQQKIFLTK
;
A
#
# COMPACT_ATOMS: atom_id res chain seq x y z
N MET A 1 -4.62 -4.60 18.85
CA MET A 1 -3.81 -5.43 17.94
C MET A 1 -4.75 -6.20 17.03
N GLN A 2 -4.66 -6.03 15.71
CA GLN A 2 -5.47 -6.77 14.74
C GLN A 2 -4.85 -8.17 14.56
N ASN A 3 -5.58 -9.21 15.00
CA ASN A 3 -5.14 -10.60 14.94
C ASN A 3 -5.82 -11.36 13.77
N GLN A 4 -6.23 -10.63 12.74
CA GLN A 4 -6.92 -11.20 11.59
C GLN A 4 -5.95 -11.97 10.69
N LEU A 5 -6.36 -13.15 10.24
CA LEU A 5 -5.63 -13.99 9.30
C LEU A 5 -6.55 -14.44 8.18
N PHE A 6 -6.00 -14.51 6.97
CA PHE A 6 -6.71 -14.93 5.78
C PHE A 6 -5.85 -15.75 4.85
N ASN A 7 -6.49 -16.57 4.03
CA ASN A 7 -5.84 -17.28 2.93
C ASN A 7 -6.24 -16.59 1.62
N LEU A 8 -5.26 -16.22 0.81
CA LEU A 8 -5.49 -15.75 -0.56
C LEU A 8 -5.63 -16.96 -1.49
N ARG A 9 -6.62 -16.97 -2.37
CA ARG A 9 -6.87 -18.08 -3.30
C ARG A 9 -7.22 -17.60 -4.71
N VAL A 10 -6.80 -18.38 -5.69
CA VAL A 10 -7.12 -18.17 -7.11
C VAL A 10 -7.64 -19.48 -7.68
N TRP A 11 -8.74 -19.42 -8.41
CA TRP A 11 -9.37 -20.54 -9.11
C TRP A 11 -9.45 -20.26 -10.60
N VAL A 12 -9.41 -21.32 -11.41
CA VAL A 12 -9.57 -21.24 -12.87
C VAL A 12 -10.77 -22.10 -13.26
N GLY A 13 -11.63 -21.57 -14.12
CA GLY A 13 -12.84 -22.22 -14.63
C GLY A 13 -14.00 -22.23 -13.64
N SER A 14 -13.82 -22.77 -12.43
CA SER A 14 -14.90 -22.91 -11.44
C SER A 14 -14.43 -22.70 -10.00
N LEU A 15 -15.29 -22.10 -9.18
CA LEU A 15 -15.11 -21.97 -7.74
C LEU A 15 -15.20 -23.31 -6.98
N ASP A 16 -15.80 -24.33 -7.58
CA ASP A 16 -15.88 -25.70 -7.03
C ASP A 16 -14.63 -26.53 -7.33
N SER A 17 -13.68 -25.98 -8.09
CA SER A 17 -12.39 -26.62 -8.34
C SER A 17 -11.39 -26.36 -7.21
N GLU A 18 -10.30 -27.13 -7.19
CA GLU A 18 -9.16 -26.81 -6.34
C GLU A 18 -8.49 -25.50 -6.80
N PRO A 19 -8.09 -24.63 -5.86
CA PRO A 19 -7.43 -23.38 -6.23
C PRO A 19 -6.07 -23.67 -6.89
N VAL A 20 -5.82 -23.03 -8.04
CA VAL A 20 -4.54 -23.11 -8.76
C VAL A 20 -3.42 -22.36 -8.03
N TYR A 21 -3.78 -21.50 -7.09
CA TYR A 21 -2.85 -20.83 -6.19
C TYR A 21 -3.49 -20.61 -4.82
N GLN A 22 -2.70 -20.84 -3.77
CA GLN A 22 -3.08 -20.48 -2.41
C GLN A 22 -1.89 -19.95 -1.61
N ARG A 23 -2.16 -18.94 -0.78
CA ARG A 23 -1.21 -18.44 0.22
C ARG A 23 -1.91 -18.31 1.56
N GLU A 24 -1.39 -19.02 2.55
CA GLU A 24 -2.07 -19.19 3.83
C GLU A 24 -1.60 -18.20 4.90
N LEU A 25 -2.48 -17.94 5.87
CA LEU A 25 -2.18 -17.24 7.12
C LEU A 25 -1.60 -15.82 6.91
N LEU A 26 -2.08 -15.12 5.91
CA LEU A 26 -1.73 -13.74 5.65
C LEU A 26 -2.40 -12.81 6.64
N LYS A 27 -1.64 -11.80 7.07
CA LYS A 27 -2.18 -10.68 7.84
C LYS A 27 -2.69 -9.62 6.86
N PRO A 28 -3.94 -9.16 7.01
CA PRO A 28 -4.44 -8.08 6.18
C PRO A 28 -3.70 -6.79 6.55
N PHE A 29 -3.22 -6.09 5.53
CA PHE A 29 -2.66 -4.76 5.67
C PHE A 29 -3.69 -3.74 5.19
N TYR A 30 -4.09 -2.84 6.10
CA TYR A 30 -5.04 -1.77 5.83
C TYR A 30 -4.28 -0.45 5.65
N PRO A 31 -4.20 0.09 4.42
CA PRO A 31 -3.48 1.33 4.15
C PRO A 31 -4.03 2.52 4.95
N SER A 32 -5.34 2.50 5.23
CA SER A 32 -6.05 3.47 6.05
C SER A 32 -5.48 3.65 7.47
N ASN A 33 -4.72 2.67 7.98
CA ASN A 33 -4.07 2.78 9.28
C ASN A 33 -2.82 3.68 9.24
N LEU A 34 -2.26 3.94 8.06
CA LEU A 34 -1.05 4.73 7.88
C LEU A 34 -1.32 6.09 7.23
N LEU A 35 -2.31 6.17 6.33
CA LEU A 35 -2.64 7.36 5.55
C LEU A 35 -4.14 7.42 5.26
N ASP A 36 -4.65 8.59 4.87
CA ASP A 36 -5.98 8.70 4.28
C ASP A 36 -5.95 8.11 2.86
N THR A 37 -6.57 6.94 2.68
CA THR A 37 -6.56 6.22 1.41
C THR A 37 -7.93 6.26 0.78
N LEU A 38 -8.25 7.38 0.13
CA LEU A 38 -9.35 7.43 -0.82
C LEU A 38 -8.97 6.54 -2.01
N GLN A 39 -9.68 5.42 -2.19
CA GLN A 39 -9.46 4.42 -3.27
C GLN A 39 -8.12 3.65 -3.24
N GLY A 40 -7.48 3.52 -2.07
CA GLY A 40 -6.23 2.77 -1.96
C GLY A 40 -6.39 1.24 -2.00
N PHE A 41 -5.50 0.55 -2.73
CA PHE A 41 -5.42 -0.91 -2.77
C PHE A 41 -4.17 -1.43 -2.06
N THR A 42 -4.32 -2.52 -1.30
CA THR A 42 -3.18 -3.32 -0.83
C THR A 42 -2.87 -4.40 -1.85
N THR A 43 -1.62 -4.45 -2.32
CA THR A 43 -1.17 -5.47 -3.26
C THR A 43 -0.55 -6.65 -2.54
N TYR A 44 -1.06 -7.85 -2.79
CA TYR A 44 -0.45 -9.12 -2.37
C TYR A 44 0.14 -9.82 -3.58
N ARG A 45 1.48 -9.94 -3.61
CA ARG A 45 2.17 -10.67 -4.68
C ARG A 45 1.98 -12.16 -4.51
N LEU A 46 1.93 -12.88 -5.63
CA LEU A 46 1.89 -14.34 -5.62
C LEU A 46 3.28 -14.86 -5.28
N GLU A 47 3.44 -15.29 -4.03
CA GLU A 47 4.70 -15.77 -3.45
C GLU A 47 4.47 -17.11 -2.74
N ASP A 48 5.53 -17.92 -2.60
CA ASP A 48 5.56 -19.09 -1.73
C ASP A 48 5.75 -18.71 -0.24
N PHE A 49 5.82 -19.71 0.64
CA PHE A 49 6.04 -19.49 2.08
C PHE A 49 7.42 -18.87 2.40
N LEU A 50 8.39 -19.01 1.50
CA LEU A 50 9.74 -18.46 1.65
C LEU A 50 9.85 -17.04 1.05
N GLY A 51 8.76 -16.51 0.47
CA GLY A 51 8.72 -15.20 -0.18
C GLY A 51 9.23 -15.18 -1.62
N ASN A 52 9.48 -16.34 -2.24
CA ASN A 52 9.86 -16.39 -3.65
C ASN A 52 8.62 -16.19 -4.53
N ALA A 53 8.78 -15.48 -5.65
CA ALA A 53 7.69 -15.26 -6.59
C ALA A 53 7.21 -16.58 -7.21
N THR A 54 5.90 -16.81 -7.15
CA THR A 54 5.23 -17.99 -7.69
C THR A 54 4.20 -17.53 -8.72
N PRO A 55 4.62 -17.27 -9.98
CA PRO A 55 3.71 -16.82 -11.02
C PRO A 55 2.68 -17.92 -11.33
N THR A 56 1.41 -17.55 -11.35
CA THR A 56 0.31 -18.46 -11.66
C THR A 56 -0.18 -18.19 -13.08
N PHE A 57 -0.11 -19.20 -13.94
CA PHE A 57 -0.65 -19.12 -15.29
C PHE A 57 -2.19 -19.18 -15.25
N ILE A 58 -2.83 -18.20 -15.88
CA ILE A 58 -4.29 -18.14 -16.03
C ILE A 58 -4.61 -18.27 -17.51
N PRO A 59 -5.24 -19.37 -17.96
CA PRO A 59 -5.66 -19.53 -19.35
C PRO A 59 -6.82 -18.58 -19.68
N ALA A 60 -7.10 -18.41 -20.97
CA ALA A 60 -8.30 -17.70 -21.41
C ALA A 60 -9.56 -18.43 -20.90
N GLY A 61 -10.48 -17.68 -20.31
CA GLY A 61 -11.71 -18.20 -19.71
C GLY A 61 -11.97 -17.55 -18.35
N ASP A 62 -12.92 -18.13 -17.63
CA ASP A 62 -13.30 -17.65 -16.30
C ASP A 62 -12.21 -17.99 -15.27
N PHE A 63 -11.95 -17.05 -14.38
CA PHE A 63 -11.11 -17.25 -13.21
C PHE A 63 -11.67 -16.43 -12.05
N PHE A 64 -11.34 -16.84 -10.83
CA PHE A 64 -11.84 -16.20 -9.62
C PHE A 64 -10.69 -15.93 -8.68
N VAL A 65 -10.75 -14.79 -7.98
CA VAL A 65 -9.80 -14.42 -6.94
C VAL A 65 -10.60 -14.09 -5.70
N GLY A 66 -10.16 -14.59 -4.56
CA GLY A 66 -10.86 -14.38 -3.31
C GLY A 66 -10.01 -14.65 -2.09
N TRP A 67 -10.63 -14.53 -0.93
CA TRP A 67 -9.99 -14.82 0.34
C TRP A 67 -10.87 -15.75 1.20
N GLN A 68 -10.22 -16.53 2.04
CA GLN A 68 -10.86 -17.28 3.12
C GLN A 68 -10.42 -16.69 4.45
N GLN A 69 -11.35 -16.30 5.30
CA GLN A 69 -11.03 -15.91 6.67
C GLN A 69 -10.65 -17.13 7.51
N VAL A 70 -9.53 -17.05 8.23
CA VAL A 70 -9.02 -18.14 9.08
C VAL A 70 -9.19 -17.82 10.56
N SER A 71 -8.93 -16.56 10.95
CA SER A 71 -9.06 -16.14 12.34
C SER A 71 -10.51 -15.83 12.71
N ALA A 72 -10.93 -16.22 13.92
CA ALA A 72 -12.11 -15.65 14.54
C ALA A 72 -11.88 -14.15 14.78
N ALA A 73 -12.68 -13.31 14.13
CA ALA A 73 -12.61 -11.86 14.29
C ALA A 73 -14.04 -11.31 14.38
N GLN A 74 -14.24 -10.35 15.29
CA GLN A 74 -15.56 -9.76 15.57
C GLN A 74 -16.14 -9.05 14.35
N LEU A 75 -15.27 -8.42 13.57
CA LEU A 75 -15.54 -7.97 12.22
C LEU A 75 -14.65 -8.84 11.33
N GLY A 76 -15.21 -9.40 10.25
CA GLY A 76 -14.43 -10.18 9.29
C GLY A 76 -13.33 -9.33 8.62
N ILE A 77 -12.74 -9.82 7.54
CA ILE A 77 -11.77 -8.99 6.78
C ILE A 77 -12.57 -7.98 5.94
N PRO A 78 -12.52 -6.67 6.25
CA PRO A 78 -13.18 -5.68 5.44
C PRO A 78 -12.52 -5.59 4.06
N VAL A 79 -13.35 -5.70 3.03
CA VAL A 79 -13.00 -5.44 1.63
C VAL A 79 -13.99 -4.41 1.12
N GLY A 80 -13.48 -3.41 0.41
CA GLY A 80 -14.32 -2.35 -0.11
C GLY A 80 -15.25 -2.84 -1.24
N PHE A 81 -16.31 -2.07 -1.48
CA PHE A 81 -17.30 -2.30 -2.53
C PHE A 81 -17.31 -1.14 -3.52
N ASP A 82 -17.27 -1.43 -4.81
CA ASP A 82 -17.57 -0.48 -5.87
C ASP A 82 -19.07 -0.51 -6.15
N ILE A 83 -19.79 0.50 -5.63
CA ILE A 83 -21.25 0.59 -5.72
C ILE A 83 -21.69 1.05 -7.12
N GLN A 84 -20.86 1.82 -7.81
CA GLN A 84 -21.18 2.39 -9.12
C GLN A 84 -21.07 1.35 -10.24
N ASN A 85 -20.29 0.30 -10.04
CA ASN A 85 -20.09 -0.78 -11.01
C ASN A 85 -20.52 -2.14 -10.44
N PRO A 86 -21.82 -2.40 -10.22
CA PRO A 86 -22.27 -3.70 -9.74
C PRO A 86 -21.97 -4.81 -10.75
N CYS A 87 -21.60 -5.98 -10.25
CA CYS A 87 -21.39 -7.17 -11.07
C CYS A 87 -22.18 -8.37 -10.51
N GLY A 88 -22.51 -9.33 -11.37
CA GLY A 88 -23.00 -10.67 -10.97
C GLY A 88 -21.87 -11.61 -10.53
N CYS A 89 -20.73 -11.07 -10.09
CA CYS A 89 -19.46 -11.77 -9.90
C CYS A 89 -19.03 -11.92 -8.44
N ASN A 90 -19.89 -11.52 -7.50
CA ASN A 90 -19.63 -11.68 -6.07
C ASN A 90 -20.20 -13.00 -5.57
N PHE A 91 -19.32 -13.86 -5.02
CA PHE A 91 -19.67 -15.16 -4.49
C PHE A 91 -19.16 -15.32 -3.06
N SER A 92 -19.94 -15.97 -2.21
CA SER A 92 -19.57 -16.30 -0.83
C SER A 92 -19.77 -17.79 -0.58
N ASN A 93 -18.89 -18.38 0.23
CA ASN A 93 -19.05 -19.73 0.74
C ASN A 93 -18.96 -19.70 2.26
N ILE A 94 -20.11 -19.82 2.92
CA ILE A 94 -20.23 -19.83 4.39
C ILE A 94 -20.63 -21.22 4.90
N THR A 95 -21.43 -21.95 4.11
CA THR A 95 -22.03 -23.24 4.50
C THR A 95 -21.44 -24.43 3.74
N GLY A 96 -20.30 -24.26 3.06
CA GLY A 96 -19.66 -25.30 2.25
C GLY A 96 -19.98 -25.23 0.76
N GLU A 97 -20.92 -24.37 0.34
CA GLU A 97 -21.29 -24.17 -1.06
C GLU A 97 -21.13 -22.71 -1.47
N TRP A 98 -20.69 -22.48 -2.71
CA TRP A 98 -20.62 -21.14 -3.29
C TRP A 98 -22.02 -20.62 -3.66
N LYS A 99 -22.35 -19.43 -3.18
CA LYS A 99 -23.61 -18.74 -3.46
C LYS A 99 -23.33 -17.31 -3.89
N VAL A 100 -24.10 -16.83 -4.86
CA VAL A 100 -24.09 -15.42 -5.24
C VAL A 100 -24.50 -14.58 -4.03
N PHE A 101 -23.92 -13.38 -3.90
CA PHE A 101 -24.30 -12.44 -2.85
C PHE A 101 -25.81 -12.13 -2.90
N PRO A 102 -26.45 -11.86 -1.74
CA PRO A 102 -27.85 -11.50 -1.70
C PRO A 102 -28.07 -10.16 -2.44
N ALA A 103 -29.22 -10.01 -3.10
CA ALA A 103 -29.56 -8.82 -3.88
C ALA A 103 -29.56 -7.50 -3.07
N SER A 104 -29.63 -7.59 -1.74
CA SER A 104 -29.49 -6.45 -0.83
C SER A 104 -28.07 -5.87 -0.78
N VAL A 105 -27.05 -6.64 -1.20
CA VAL A 105 -25.67 -6.19 -1.29
C VAL A 105 -25.37 -5.86 -2.74
N GLN A 106 -25.46 -4.56 -3.06
CA GLN A 106 -25.16 -4.03 -4.38
C GLN A 106 -23.68 -3.64 -4.52
N GLY A 107 -23.20 -3.64 -5.76
CA GLY A 107 -21.82 -3.31 -6.10
C GLY A 107 -20.94 -4.53 -6.42
N ALA A 108 -19.67 -4.30 -6.69
CA ALA A 108 -18.66 -5.33 -6.91
C ALA A 108 -17.62 -5.30 -5.79
N LEU A 109 -17.15 -6.47 -5.36
CA LEU A 109 -16.01 -6.55 -4.46
C LEU A 109 -14.78 -5.89 -5.12
N MET A 110 -14.11 -4.99 -4.39
CA MET A 110 -12.91 -4.33 -4.87
C MET A 110 -11.68 -5.23 -4.74
N ILE A 111 -11.63 -6.27 -5.59
CA ILE A 111 -10.47 -7.12 -5.81
C ILE A 111 -9.98 -6.87 -7.23
N ARG A 112 -8.70 -6.52 -7.38
CA ARG A 112 -8.11 -6.20 -8.68
C ARG A 112 -6.95 -7.15 -9.00
N PRO A 113 -7.20 -8.21 -9.79
CA PRO A 113 -6.12 -9.05 -10.33
C PRO A 113 -5.23 -8.22 -11.25
N VAL A 114 -3.91 -8.38 -11.14
CA VAL A 114 -2.92 -7.70 -11.98
C VAL A 114 -2.14 -8.75 -12.75
N PHE A 115 -2.08 -8.59 -14.08
CA PHE A 115 -1.38 -9.49 -15.00
C PHE A 115 -0.20 -8.78 -15.65
N GLY A 116 0.81 -9.56 -16.04
CA GLY A 116 2.02 -9.06 -16.71
C GLY A 116 3.15 -8.69 -15.74
N MET A 117 4.26 -8.18 -16.29
CA MET A 117 5.47 -7.87 -15.51
C MET A 117 5.38 -6.54 -14.74
N ALA A 118 4.31 -5.75 -14.93
CA ALA A 118 4.16 -4.45 -14.28
C ALA A 118 3.55 -4.63 -12.89
N THR A 119 4.30 -4.32 -11.84
CA THR A 119 3.79 -4.22 -10.47
C THR A 119 2.95 -2.97 -10.22
N ASN A 120 2.72 -2.14 -11.24
CA ASN A 120 2.10 -0.82 -11.12
C ASN A 120 0.90 -0.71 -12.05
N THR A 121 -0.27 -1.18 -11.62
CA THR A 121 -1.54 -0.80 -12.26
C THR A 121 -2.01 0.54 -11.72
N SER A 122 -1.36 1.63 -12.15
CA SER A 122 -1.91 2.98 -12.02
C SER A 122 -3.18 3.06 -12.89
N THR A 123 -4.31 3.44 -12.29
CA THR A 123 -5.50 3.88 -13.02
C THR A 123 -5.20 5.23 -13.65
N GLY A 124 -5.70 5.48 -14.87
CA GLY A 124 -5.49 6.71 -15.63
C GLY A 124 -6.22 7.95 -15.10
N ALA A 125 -6.40 8.06 -13.80
CA ALA A 125 -6.60 9.36 -13.17
C ALA A 125 -5.20 9.89 -12.85
N SER A 126 -4.93 11.17 -13.13
CA SER A 126 -3.79 11.84 -12.51
C SER A 126 -4.04 11.88 -11.00
N GLU A 127 -3.70 10.80 -10.32
CA GLU A 127 -3.39 10.87 -8.90
C GLU A 127 -2.32 11.94 -8.80
N VAL A 128 -2.64 13.03 -8.11
CA VAL A 128 -1.58 13.88 -7.56
C VAL A 128 -0.76 12.91 -6.72
N ALA A 129 0.42 12.57 -7.21
CA ALA A 129 1.32 11.64 -6.57
C ALA A 129 1.56 12.15 -5.15
N ASN A 130 0.78 11.63 -4.19
CA ASN A 130 1.10 11.75 -2.79
C ASN A 130 2.26 10.78 -2.55
N ALA A 131 3.46 11.18 -2.96
CA ALA A 131 4.57 11.47 -2.04
C ALA A 131 4.84 10.48 -0.89
N GLY A 132 4.44 9.20 -1.02
CA GLY A 132 4.41 8.25 0.10
C GLY A 132 5.44 7.15 0.03
N THR A 133 6.01 6.85 -1.15
CA THR A 133 7.04 5.80 -1.31
C THR A 133 8.02 6.09 -2.45
N SER A 134 8.34 7.36 -2.69
CA SER A 134 9.36 7.78 -3.66
C SER A 134 10.77 7.53 -3.13
N GLY A 135 11.13 6.27 -2.93
CA GLY A 135 12.52 5.83 -2.73
C GLY A 135 13.29 6.42 -1.53
N VAL A 136 12.78 7.38 -0.76
CA VAL A 136 13.55 8.05 0.30
C VAL A 136 12.95 7.73 1.66
N GLU A 137 13.74 7.06 2.50
CA GLU A 137 13.45 6.82 3.91
C GLU A 137 14.23 7.82 4.77
N VAL A 138 13.56 8.41 5.77
CA VAL A 138 14.16 9.37 6.70
C VAL A 138 14.00 8.87 8.13
N TYR A 139 15.09 8.80 8.89
CA TYR A 139 15.10 8.25 10.25
C TYR A 139 16.27 8.80 11.09
N PRO A 140 16.22 8.77 12.43
CA PRO A 140 15.06 8.44 13.23
C PRO A 140 14.07 9.61 13.26
N ASN A 141 12.80 9.30 13.50
CA ASN A 141 11.79 10.28 13.79
C ASN A 141 10.91 9.73 14.92
N PRO A 142 10.97 10.28 16.15
CA PRO A 142 11.64 11.53 16.56
C PRO A 142 13.18 11.51 16.50
N THR A 143 13.81 12.69 16.47
CA THR A 143 15.28 12.89 16.48
C THR A 143 15.71 13.90 17.54
N ALA A 144 16.95 13.77 18.04
CA ALA A 144 17.60 14.74 18.92
C ALA A 144 18.38 15.83 18.16
N GLY A 145 18.47 15.76 16.82
CA GLY A 145 19.19 16.77 16.03
C GLY A 145 19.87 16.27 14.77
N THR A 146 19.81 14.97 14.46
CA THR A 146 20.39 14.39 13.25
C THR A 146 19.38 13.44 12.59
N LEU A 147 19.18 13.61 11.29
CA LEU A 147 18.41 12.69 10.45
C LEU A 147 19.34 11.99 9.47
N PHE A 148 19.09 10.72 9.23
CA PHE A 148 19.71 9.90 8.22
C PHE A 148 18.72 9.65 7.10
N ILE A 149 19.25 9.65 5.88
CA ILE A 149 18.49 9.47 4.66
C ILE A 149 18.96 8.20 3.97
N ARG A 150 18.01 7.31 3.66
CA ARG A 150 18.28 6.11 2.85
C ARG A 150 17.49 6.18 1.56
N LEU A 151 18.21 6.18 0.45
CA LEU A 151 17.64 6.07 -0.90
C LEU A 151 17.50 4.59 -1.27
N LYS A 152 16.34 4.20 -1.78
CA LYS A 152 16.05 2.89 -2.40
C LYS A 152 16.33 2.92 -3.90
N VAL A 153 16.26 4.11 -4.50
CA VAL A 153 16.45 4.37 -5.94
C VAL A 153 17.10 5.75 -6.10
N GLY A 154 18.00 5.89 -7.06
CA GLY A 154 18.65 7.17 -7.40
C GLY A 154 19.84 7.53 -6.51
N ASP A 155 20.49 8.64 -6.88
CA ASP A 155 21.63 9.21 -6.15
C ASP A 155 21.20 10.49 -5.42
N PHE A 156 21.89 10.84 -4.33
CA PHE A 156 21.60 12.07 -3.56
C PHE A 156 21.62 13.35 -4.40
N SER A 157 22.45 13.41 -5.44
CA SER A 157 22.51 14.52 -6.38
C SER A 157 21.23 14.76 -7.17
N ASP A 158 20.34 13.76 -7.23
CA ASP A 158 19.08 13.85 -7.95
C ASP A 158 17.99 14.56 -7.14
N TYR A 159 18.26 14.91 -5.89
CA TYR A 159 17.28 15.44 -4.96
C TYR A 159 17.73 16.74 -4.28
N GLN A 160 16.77 17.63 -4.05
CA GLN A 160 16.92 18.80 -3.17
C GLN A 160 16.01 18.66 -1.95
N MET A 161 16.40 19.28 -0.85
CA MET A 161 15.60 19.34 0.36
C MET A 161 15.26 20.78 0.76
N GLU A 162 14.07 20.93 1.31
CA GLU A 162 13.57 22.12 1.97
C GLU A 162 12.99 21.72 3.33
N LEU A 163 13.21 22.54 4.34
CA LEU A 163 12.72 22.31 5.69
C LEU A 163 11.87 23.50 6.12
N TYR A 164 10.68 23.21 6.62
CA TYR A 164 9.72 24.20 7.10
C TYR A 164 9.44 24.02 8.58
N ASN A 165 9.19 25.11 9.30
CA ASN A 165 8.68 25.07 10.67
C ASN A 165 7.16 24.86 10.71
N GLU A 166 6.59 24.81 11.91
CA GLU A 166 5.16 24.59 12.16
C GLU A 166 4.24 25.70 11.60
N VAL A 167 4.78 26.88 11.32
CA VAL A 167 4.07 28.01 10.71
C VAL A 167 4.26 28.04 9.18
N GLY A 168 4.98 27.07 8.61
CA GLY A 168 5.24 26.97 7.16
C GLY A 168 6.36 27.89 6.67
N GLN A 169 7.17 28.47 7.56
CA GLN A 169 8.33 29.27 7.17
C GLN A 169 9.48 28.36 6.76
N LEU A 170 10.15 28.67 5.65
CA LEU A 170 11.34 27.96 5.18
C LEU A 170 12.53 28.26 6.12
N VAL A 171 13.01 27.24 6.81
CA VAL A 171 14.12 27.34 7.78
C VAL A 171 15.41 26.67 7.29
N GLY A 172 15.34 25.91 6.19
CA GLY A 172 16.53 25.31 5.58
C GLY A 172 16.28 24.89 4.14
N ARG A 173 17.31 25.00 3.30
CA ARG A 173 17.31 24.49 1.92
C ARG A 173 18.72 24.04 1.55
N ALA A 174 18.85 22.83 1.01
CA ALA A 174 20.12 22.25 0.61
C ALA A 174 19.95 21.17 -0.46
N ALA A 175 21.03 20.77 -1.11
CA ALA A 175 21.05 19.49 -1.82
C ALA A 175 20.86 18.35 -0.81
N LEU A 176 20.19 17.27 -1.21
CA LEU A 176 20.01 16.12 -0.32
C LEU A 176 21.36 15.45 -0.06
N GLY A 177 21.58 15.02 1.17
CA GLY A 177 22.74 14.23 1.58
C GLY A 177 22.33 13.06 2.46
N PRO A 178 23.28 12.17 2.81
CA PRO A 178 23.00 11.00 3.65
C PRO A 178 22.63 11.38 5.10
N GLU A 179 23.01 12.58 5.52
CA GLU A 179 22.75 13.12 6.86
C GLU A 179 22.24 14.57 6.76
N ILE A 180 21.25 14.90 7.58
CA ILE A 180 20.75 16.26 7.76
C ILE A 180 20.92 16.62 9.24
N SER A 181 21.73 17.66 9.51
CA SER A 181 21.89 18.20 10.85
C SER A 181 20.84 19.28 11.13
N LEU A 182 20.04 19.03 12.16
CA LEU A 182 19.07 19.95 12.75
C LEU A 182 19.59 20.53 14.08
N GLY A 183 20.89 20.41 14.35
CA GLY A 183 21.55 20.82 15.60
C GLY A 183 21.34 22.28 15.98
N ASN A 184 21.10 23.16 15.01
CA ASN A 184 20.93 24.60 15.23
C ASN A 184 19.46 25.05 15.38
N LEU A 185 18.50 24.12 15.26
CA LEU A 185 17.07 24.43 15.32
C LEU A 185 16.49 24.13 16.72
N PRO A 186 15.52 24.92 17.21
CA PRO A 186 14.84 24.66 18.47
C PRO A 186 13.99 23.38 18.40
N GLY A 187 13.73 22.74 19.55
CA GLY A 187 12.83 21.60 19.64
C GLY A 187 11.42 21.95 19.16
N GLY A 188 10.79 21.05 18.40
CA GLY A 188 9.51 21.34 17.75
C GLY A 188 9.16 20.40 16.60
N VAL A 189 8.15 20.79 15.82
CA VAL A 189 7.67 20.06 14.65
C VAL A 189 8.18 20.75 13.39
N TYR A 190 8.78 19.97 12.49
CA TYR A 190 9.26 20.44 11.20
C TYR A 190 8.67 19.61 10.07
N PHE A 191 8.59 20.19 8.88
CA PHE A 191 8.19 19.50 7.66
C PHE A 191 9.36 19.47 6.69
N LEU A 192 9.91 18.28 6.45
CA LEU A 192 10.97 18.03 5.48
C LEU A 192 10.32 17.73 4.13
N ARG A 193 10.59 18.58 3.14
CA ARG A 193 10.20 18.42 1.75
C ARG A 193 11.43 17.98 0.95
N ILE A 194 11.35 16.85 0.26
CA ILE A 194 12.41 16.32 -0.62
C ILE A 194 11.85 16.31 -2.03
N GLU A 195 12.55 16.90 -2.99
CA GLU A 195 12.10 17.02 -4.37
C GLU A 195 13.13 16.42 -5.32
N SER A 196 12.68 15.55 -6.22
CA SER A 196 13.48 15.03 -7.32
C SER A 196 13.68 16.13 -8.37
N VAL A 197 14.93 16.51 -8.63
CA VAL A 197 15.29 17.51 -9.63
C VAL A 197 14.96 17.02 -11.05
N LYS A 198 14.97 15.69 -11.27
CA LYS A 198 14.73 15.09 -12.58
C LYS A 198 13.24 14.96 -12.92
N THR A 199 12.41 14.60 -11.95
CA THR A 199 10.99 14.28 -12.17
C THR A 199 10.03 15.33 -11.61
N GLY A 200 10.52 16.24 -10.76
CA GLY A 200 9.68 17.19 -10.01
C GLY A 200 8.83 16.52 -8.92
N GLU A 201 9.04 15.23 -8.67
CA GLU A 201 8.31 14.49 -7.66
C GLU A 201 8.71 14.97 -6.27
N VAL A 202 7.71 15.24 -5.42
CA VAL A 202 7.90 15.77 -4.08
C VAL A 202 7.49 14.73 -3.05
N GLN A 203 8.33 14.53 -2.04
CA GLN A 203 8.03 13.79 -0.82
C GLN A 203 7.99 14.75 0.38
N GLN A 204 7.04 14.59 1.28
CA GLN A 204 6.99 15.36 2.52
C GLN A 204 6.96 14.44 3.75
N GLN A 205 7.77 14.77 4.76
CA GLN A 205 7.81 14.06 6.02
C GLN A 205 7.75 15.02 7.21
N LYS A 206 6.89 14.71 8.17
CA LYS A 206 6.79 15.43 9.44
C LYS A 206 7.85 14.92 10.41
N ILE A 207 8.70 15.79 10.94
CA ILE A 207 9.81 15.47 11.84
C ILE A 207 9.52 16.04 13.24
N PHE A 208 9.74 15.22 14.26
CA PHE A 208 9.69 15.61 15.67
C PHE A 208 11.12 15.78 16.19
N LEU A 209 11.52 17.01 16.53
CA LEU A 209 12.82 17.33 17.11
C LEU A 209 12.67 17.51 18.63
N THR A 210 13.28 16.62 19.42
CA THR A 210 13.02 16.47 20.86
C THR A 210 14.21 16.90 21.74
N LYS A 211 14.87 18.01 21.41
CA LYS A 211 15.92 18.57 22.26
C LYS A 211 15.38 19.07 23.60
#